data_AF-A0A7K0LTJ7-F1
#
_entry.id   AF-A0A7K0LTJ7-F1
#
_cell.length_a   1.000
_cell.length_b   1.000
_cell.length_c   1.000
_cell.angle_alpha   90.00
_cell.angle_beta   90.00
_cell.angle_gamma   90.00
#
_symmetry.space_group_name_H-M   'P 1'
#
loop_
_entity.id
_entity.type
_entity.pdbx_description
1 polymer ?
#
loop_
_entity_poly.entity_id
_entity_poly.type
_entity_poly.pdbx_seq_one_letter_code
_entity_poly.pdbx_strand_id
1 'polypeptide(L)'
;MGFVRASVGSASIAIVGTGLLLAGIIGPISPASAATGLSVGSVEDPRSPNVGRATWRQYLTAISDSAIAIPAEVVSNLLVPAPSDARTKWRTIDGVDHILVTTLSYAPVSTVESGAQFTLDESTWVSIPGQLAEECVRYACVNLKTPRLDLQLKQIIGLPPDADYRFVSQFWVKPSELFRPCTDPRITSPSCPEQALSAAAGIPATVGKVNLADFLWTQANYAWRAPDRFRPQTAVSCAQDYANSAVGQCYGYPWTRLGYTYDWTPGAKDDVGVTEFVVVEGAVAYLEKVGTQRAFFPFAKGGRTR
;
A
#
# COMPACT_ATOMS: atom_id res chain seq x y z
N MET A 1 2.20 45.50 -26.05
CA MET A 1 1.04 45.25 -26.94
C MET A 1 0.43 43.93 -26.48
N GLY A 2 -0.81 43.75 -26.07
CA GLY A 2 -2.01 44.56 -25.93
C GLY A 2 -3.06 43.55 -25.43
N PHE A 3 -3.87 43.94 -24.45
CA PHE A 3 -4.98 43.17 -23.85
C PHE A 3 -5.98 42.65 -24.91
N VAL A 4 -6.69 41.55 -24.63
CA VAL A 4 -8.17 41.55 -24.48
C VAL A 4 -8.61 40.34 -23.63
N ARG A 5 -9.39 40.68 -22.59
CA ARG A 5 -10.19 39.80 -21.73
C ARG A 5 -11.63 39.90 -22.27
N ALA A 6 -12.31 38.78 -22.50
CA ALA A 6 -13.74 38.78 -22.83
C ALA A 6 -14.49 37.78 -21.95
N SER A 7 -15.36 38.32 -21.11
CA SER A 7 -16.44 37.64 -20.39
C SER A 7 -17.76 37.87 -21.12
N VAL A 8 -18.84 37.27 -20.58
CA VAL A 8 -20.28 37.38 -20.91
C VAL A 8 -20.74 36.27 -21.88
N GLY A 9 -21.82 35.50 -21.63
CA GLY A 9 -22.82 35.58 -20.56
C GLY A 9 -23.78 34.38 -20.61
N SER A 10 -24.55 34.24 -19.53
CA SER A 10 -25.58 33.22 -19.33
C SER A 10 -26.77 33.40 -20.26
N ALA A 11 -27.30 32.31 -20.83
CA ALA A 11 -28.60 32.27 -21.50
C ALA A 11 -29.41 31.06 -21.00
N SER A 12 -30.50 31.37 -20.29
CA SER A 12 -31.55 30.43 -19.91
C SER A 12 -32.42 30.10 -21.12
N ILE A 13 -32.65 28.81 -21.39
CA ILE A 13 -33.59 28.36 -22.42
C ILE A 13 -34.88 27.88 -21.73
N ALA A 14 -35.97 28.60 -21.99
CA ALA A 14 -37.33 28.21 -21.67
C ALA A 14 -37.85 27.23 -22.74
N ILE A 15 -38.43 26.11 -22.32
CA ILE A 15 -39.17 25.20 -23.21
C ILE A 15 -40.66 25.44 -23.01
N VAL A 16 -41.29 25.89 -24.10
CA VAL A 16 -42.73 26.07 -24.28
C VAL A 16 -43.38 24.70 -24.45
N GLY A 17 -44.44 24.46 -23.68
CA GLY A 17 -45.27 23.27 -23.79
C GLY A 17 -46.21 23.31 -24.99
N THR A 18 -46.50 22.13 -25.53
CA THR A 18 -47.69 21.89 -26.35
C THR A 18 -48.35 20.64 -25.82
N GLY A 19 -49.55 20.79 -25.28
CA GLY A 19 -50.37 19.70 -24.77
C GLY A 19 -51.15 19.02 -25.88
N LEU A 20 -51.36 17.72 -25.74
CA LEU A 20 -52.48 17.02 -26.34
C LEU A 20 -53.21 16.27 -25.22
N LEU A 21 -54.43 16.70 -24.94
CA LEU A 21 -55.36 16.05 -24.02
C LEU A 21 -55.96 14.80 -24.68
N LEU A 22 -55.99 13.69 -23.95
CA LEU A 22 -57.01 12.65 -24.10
C LEU A 22 -57.51 12.29 -22.70
N ALA A 23 -58.78 12.61 -22.48
CA ALA A 23 -59.50 12.42 -21.23
C ALA A 23 -59.86 10.94 -21.01
N GLY A 24 -59.82 10.47 -19.76
CA GLY A 24 -60.41 9.18 -19.40
C GLY A 24 -60.15 8.73 -17.96
N ILE A 25 -61.11 9.05 -17.09
CA ILE A 25 -61.47 8.36 -15.83
C ILE A 25 -60.61 8.70 -14.59
N ILE A 26 -61.20 9.53 -13.73
CA ILE A 26 -60.73 9.90 -12.39
C ILE A 26 -61.15 8.82 -11.39
N GLY A 27 -60.17 8.14 -10.79
CA GLY A 27 -60.31 7.40 -9.52
C GLY A 27 -59.50 8.11 -8.42
N PRO A 28 -59.92 8.07 -7.15
CA PRO A 28 -59.36 8.92 -6.11
C PRO A 28 -57.90 8.57 -5.80
N ILE A 29 -57.07 9.60 -5.77
CA ILE A 29 -55.66 9.58 -5.38
C ILE A 29 -55.60 9.46 -3.86
N SER A 30 -55.17 8.29 -3.36
CA SER A 30 -54.64 8.20 -1.99
C SER A 30 -53.27 8.86 -1.94
N PRO A 31 -52.93 9.64 -0.89
CA PRO A 31 -51.64 10.30 -0.82
C PRO A 31 -50.53 9.26 -0.66
N ALA A 32 -49.55 9.30 -1.56
CA ALA A 32 -48.31 8.58 -1.40
C ALA A 32 -47.67 8.98 -0.07
N SER A 33 -47.56 8.02 0.85
CA SER A 33 -46.69 8.13 2.02
C SER A 33 -45.30 8.55 1.56
N ALA A 34 -44.79 9.59 2.20
CA ALA A 34 -43.41 10.02 2.09
C ALA A 34 -42.48 8.81 2.08
N ALA A 35 -41.68 8.67 1.02
CA ALA A 35 -40.54 7.77 1.04
C ALA A 35 -39.61 8.25 2.14
N THR A 36 -39.72 7.65 3.32
CA THR A 36 -38.71 7.74 4.35
C THR A 36 -37.43 7.22 3.72
N GLY A 37 -36.50 8.13 3.45
CA GLY A 37 -35.15 7.79 3.07
C GLY A 37 -34.60 6.81 4.10
N LEU A 38 -34.46 5.55 3.70
CA LEU A 38 -33.65 4.62 4.44
C LEU A 38 -32.23 5.19 4.38
N SER A 39 -31.81 5.83 5.47
CA SER A 39 -30.39 5.87 5.78
C SER A 39 -29.97 4.42 5.93
N VAL A 40 -29.34 3.88 4.89
CA VAL A 40 -28.56 2.66 5.01
C VAL A 40 -27.41 3.03 5.94
N GLY A 41 -27.63 2.81 7.24
CA GLY A 41 -26.60 2.89 8.25
C GLY A 41 -25.46 1.98 7.80
N SER A 42 -24.29 2.56 7.60
CA SER A 42 -23.06 1.81 7.44
C SER A 42 -22.91 0.93 8.67
N VAL A 43 -22.95 -0.39 8.49
CA VAL A 43 -22.51 -1.32 9.52
C VAL A 43 -21.01 -1.09 9.66
N GLU A 44 -20.60 -0.32 10.66
CA GLU A 44 -19.21 -0.25 11.10
C GLU A 44 -18.81 -1.66 11.53
N ASP A 45 -17.75 -2.24 10.93
CA ASP A 45 -17.15 -3.43 11.53
C ASP A 45 -16.44 -2.97 12.81
N PRO A 46 -16.80 -3.52 13.97
CA PRO A 46 -16.15 -3.20 15.24
C PRO A 46 -14.64 -3.51 15.28
N ARG A 47 -14.06 -4.14 14.24
CA ARG A 47 -12.63 -4.52 14.15
C ARG A 47 -11.75 -3.54 13.38
N SER A 48 -12.31 -2.63 12.58
CA SER A 48 -11.50 -1.63 11.85
C SER A 48 -11.15 -0.47 12.79
N PRO A 49 -9.88 -0.03 12.86
CA PRO A 49 -9.51 1.07 13.75
C PRO A 49 -10.23 2.35 13.33
N ASN A 50 -10.78 3.09 14.30
CA ASN A 50 -11.35 4.41 14.05
C ASN A 50 -10.21 5.41 13.76
N VAL A 51 -9.93 5.64 12.48
CA VAL A 51 -8.86 6.53 12.01
C VAL A 51 -9.37 7.96 11.91
N GLY A 52 -8.74 8.87 12.65
CA GLY A 52 -9.10 10.30 12.63
C GLY A 52 -8.77 10.98 11.30
N ARG A 53 -9.53 12.03 10.96
CA ARG A 53 -9.34 12.84 9.74
C ARG A 53 -7.92 13.37 9.53
N ALA A 54 -7.21 13.70 10.61
CA ALA A 54 -5.82 14.18 10.53
C ALA A 54 -4.86 13.10 10.02
N THR A 55 -5.02 11.86 10.50
CA THR A 55 -4.24 10.71 10.05
C THR A 55 -4.52 10.39 8.59
N TRP A 56 -5.78 10.43 8.18
CA TRP A 56 -6.14 10.31 6.77
C TRP A 56 -5.51 11.39 5.89
N ARG A 57 -5.48 12.64 6.36
CA ARG A 57 -4.84 13.73 5.62
C ARG A 57 -3.34 13.49 5.43
N GLN A 58 -2.64 12.99 6.45
CA GLN A 58 -1.21 12.64 6.33
C GLN A 58 -1.00 11.59 5.24
N TYR A 59 -1.81 10.54 5.25
CA TYR A 59 -1.76 9.50 4.24
C TYR A 59 -2.05 10.02 2.82
N LEU A 60 -3.07 10.87 2.66
CA LEU A 60 -3.41 11.46 1.36
C LEU A 60 -2.34 12.42 0.85
N THR A 61 -1.66 13.15 1.75
CA THR A 61 -0.49 13.95 1.39
C THR A 61 0.63 13.06 0.89
N ALA A 62 0.91 11.94 1.56
CA ALA A 62 1.93 10.97 1.12
C ALA A 62 1.61 10.38 -0.27
N ILE A 63 0.35 10.03 -0.52
CA ILE A 63 -0.13 9.60 -1.85
C ILE A 63 0.10 10.70 -2.88
N SER A 64 -0.26 11.95 -2.58
CA SER A 64 -0.08 13.04 -3.53
C SER A 64 1.39 13.35 -3.81
N ASP A 65 2.24 13.27 -2.80
CA ASP A 65 3.65 13.67 -2.85
C ASP A 65 4.46 12.65 -3.63
N SER A 66 4.36 11.37 -3.27
CA SER A 66 5.10 10.31 -3.98
C SER A 66 4.58 10.05 -5.40
N ALA A 67 3.47 10.67 -5.80
CA ALA A 67 2.89 10.53 -7.15
C ALA A 67 3.85 10.87 -8.27
N ILE A 68 4.85 11.71 -7.99
CA ILE A 68 5.93 12.04 -8.91
C ILE A 68 7.23 11.98 -8.12
N ALA A 69 8.11 11.04 -8.47
CA ALA A 69 9.45 11.00 -7.91
C ALA A 69 10.26 12.20 -8.42
N ILE A 70 11.06 12.84 -7.57
CA ILE A 70 11.95 13.94 -7.97
C ILE A 70 13.42 13.65 -7.63
N PRO A 71 14.40 14.33 -8.26
CA PRO A 71 15.82 14.00 -8.06
C PRO A 71 16.30 14.17 -6.61
N ALA A 72 15.67 15.06 -5.85
CA ALA A 72 16.02 15.32 -4.45
C ALA A 72 15.61 14.19 -3.49
N GLU A 73 14.70 13.31 -3.91
CA GLU A 73 14.23 12.15 -3.12
C GLU A 73 15.08 10.90 -3.37
N VAL A 74 15.95 10.92 -4.39
CA VAL A 74 16.83 9.80 -4.70
C VAL A 74 17.84 9.61 -3.57
N VAL A 75 17.74 8.47 -2.90
CA VAL A 75 18.68 8.08 -1.84
C VAL A 75 19.78 7.14 -2.36
N SER A 76 20.94 7.15 -1.70
CA SER A 76 22.10 6.32 -2.06
C SER A 76 22.46 5.27 -1.01
N ASN A 77 21.58 5.04 -0.05
CA ASN A 77 21.77 4.16 1.11
C ASN A 77 20.65 3.12 1.26
N LEU A 78 20.00 2.72 0.15
CA LEU A 78 19.07 1.58 0.17
C LEU A 78 19.78 0.33 0.68
N LEU A 79 19.08 -0.44 1.50
CA LEU A 79 19.61 -1.70 2.01
C LEU A 79 19.83 -2.67 0.85
N VAL A 80 21.08 -3.08 0.66
CA VAL A 80 21.47 -4.16 -0.27
C VAL A 80 21.56 -5.47 0.51
N PRO A 81 20.72 -6.47 0.24
CA PRO A 81 20.78 -7.72 0.98
C PRO A 81 22.12 -8.42 0.75
N ALA A 82 22.87 -8.70 1.82
CA ALA A 82 24.16 -9.39 1.77
C ALA A 82 24.41 -10.18 3.06
N PRO A 83 25.00 -11.39 3.04
CA PRO A 83 25.25 -12.18 4.26
C PRO A 83 26.07 -11.46 5.35
N SER A 84 26.83 -10.42 4.99
CA SER A 84 27.61 -9.59 5.90
C SER A 84 26.80 -8.48 6.60
N ASP A 85 25.61 -8.13 6.10
CA ASP A 85 24.75 -7.11 6.71
C ASP A 85 23.90 -7.74 7.83
N ALA A 86 24.12 -7.29 9.07
CA ALA A 86 23.46 -7.81 10.27
C ALA A 86 21.92 -7.67 10.27
N ARG A 87 21.37 -6.81 9.41
CA ARG A 87 19.92 -6.63 9.25
C ARG A 87 19.31 -7.73 8.41
N THR A 88 20.12 -8.40 7.60
CA THR A 88 19.70 -9.47 6.69
C THR A 88 19.95 -10.83 7.33
N LYS A 89 19.14 -11.81 6.97
CA LYS A 89 19.37 -13.21 7.33
C LYS A 89 19.31 -14.05 6.08
N TRP A 90 20.21 -15.03 6.03
CA TRP A 90 20.38 -15.92 4.90
C TRP A 90 20.34 -17.37 5.38
N ARG A 91 19.78 -18.25 4.54
CA ARG A 91 19.73 -19.68 4.79
C ARG A 91 19.80 -20.42 3.47
N THR A 92 20.58 -21.48 3.40
CA THR A 92 20.59 -22.40 2.27
C THR A 92 19.53 -23.48 2.48
N ILE A 93 18.61 -23.62 1.52
CA ILE A 93 17.55 -24.63 1.49
C ILE A 93 17.69 -25.36 0.15
N ASP A 94 17.84 -26.68 0.19
CA ASP A 94 18.05 -27.53 -0.99
C ASP A 94 19.19 -27.06 -1.91
N GLY A 95 20.28 -26.57 -1.31
CA GLY A 95 21.45 -26.07 -2.05
C GLY A 95 21.29 -24.68 -2.66
N VAL A 96 20.18 -23.99 -2.41
CA VAL A 96 19.92 -22.62 -2.88
C VAL A 96 19.84 -21.65 -1.72
N ASP A 97 20.52 -20.52 -1.85
CA ASP A 97 20.46 -19.46 -0.85
C ASP A 97 19.12 -18.72 -0.89
N HIS A 98 18.57 -18.47 0.30
CA HIS A 98 17.33 -17.74 0.52
C HIS A 98 17.58 -16.58 1.47
N ILE A 99 16.85 -15.49 1.26
CA ILE A 99 16.86 -14.29 2.11
C ILE A 99 15.57 -14.29 2.93
N LEU A 100 15.68 -13.94 4.22
CA LEU A 100 14.51 -13.70 5.04
C LEU A 100 13.90 -12.34 4.72
N VAL A 101 12.63 -12.33 4.34
CA VAL A 101 11.85 -11.11 4.07
C VAL A 101 10.68 -10.98 5.06
N THR A 102 10.11 -9.79 5.20
CA THR A 102 8.96 -9.51 6.06
C THR A 102 7.88 -8.72 5.33
N THR A 103 6.61 -8.98 5.66
CA THR A 103 5.46 -8.17 5.22
C THR A 103 4.40 -8.11 6.32
N LEU A 104 3.43 -7.19 6.19
CA LEU A 104 2.23 -7.19 7.02
C LEU A 104 1.07 -7.89 6.28
N SER A 105 0.32 -8.72 6.99
CA SER A 105 -0.78 -9.51 6.42
C SER A 105 -2.06 -9.39 7.23
N TYR A 106 -3.20 -9.62 6.58
CA TYR A 106 -4.54 -9.48 7.19
C TYR A 106 -4.91 -10.66 8.09
N ALA A 107 -4.46 -11.85 7.73
CA ALA A 107 -4.62 -13.05 8.51
C ALA A 107 -3.25 -13.54 8.97
N PRO A 108 -3.17 -14.18 10.14
CA PRO A 108 -2.06 -15.07 10.42
C PRO A 108 -2.22 -16.24 9.46
N VAL A 109 -1.12 -16.69 8.85
CA VAL A 109 -1.15 -17.98 8.13
C VAL A 109 -1.15 -19.08 9.19
N SER A 110 -2.26 -19.22 9.94
CA SER A 110 -2.37 -20.13 11.09
C SER A 110 -2.41 -21.60 10.69
N THR A 111 -2.44 -21.89 9.39
CA THR A 111 -2.45 -23.23 8.81
C THR A 111 -1.09 -23.68 8.25
N VAL A 112 -0.08 -22.80 8.24
CA VAL A 112 1.25 -23.12 7.72
C VAL A 112 2.21 -23.19 8.90
N GLU A 113 2.77 -24.38 9.14
CA GLU A 113 3.76 -24.59 10.19
C GLU A 113 5.05 -23.83 9.87
N SER A 114 5.82 -23.45 10.89
CA SER A 114 7.17 -22.91 10.66
C SER A 114 8.01 -23.96 9.90
N GLY A 115 8.72 -23.52 8.87
CA GLY A 115 9.44 -24.36 7.93
C GLY A 115 8.60 -24.92 6.79
N ALA A 116 7.27 -24.79 6.83
CA ALA A 116 6.42 -25.27 5.75
C ALA A 116 6.60 -24.42 4.49
N GLN A 117 6.63 -25.13 3.36
CA GLN A 117 6.71 -24.54 2.04
C GLN A 117 5.32 -24.06 1.61
N PHE A 118 5.26 -22.90 0.97
CA PHE A 118 4.06 -22.38 0.32
C PHE A 118 4.43 -21.68 -0.99
N THR A 119 3.43 -21.44 -1.84
CA THR A 119 3.59 -20.66 -3.08
C THR A 119 2.83 -19.36 -2.90
N LEU A 120 3.42 -18.26 -3.36
CA LEU A 120 2.73 -16.97 -3.39
C LEU A 120 1.73 -16.93 -4.54
N ASP A 121 0.46 -16.72 -4.22
CA ASP A 121 -0.61 -16.62 -5.21
C ASP A 121 -0.65 -15.25 -5.92
N GLU A 122 0.10 -14.27 -5.40
CA GLU A 122 0.22 -12.92 -5.97
C GLU A 122 1.61 -12.32 -5.68
N SER A 123 1.99 -11.31 -6.46
CA SER A 123 3.23 -10.57 -6.19
C SER A 123 3.11 -9.79 -4.88
N THR A 124 4.04 -10.03 -3.95
CA THR A 124 3.95 -9.57 -2.57
C THR A 124 5.03 -8.55 -2.25
N TRP A 125 4.63 -7.36 -1.77
CA TRP A 125 5.55 -6.37 -1.23
C TRP A 125 6.17 -6.83 0.08
N VAL A 126 7.48 -6.70 0.18
CA VAL A 126 8.25 -7.10 1.35
C VAL A 126 9.37 -6.11 1.65
N SER A 127 9.86 -6.16 2.88
CA SER A 127 11.07 -5.47 3.32
C SER A 127 12.00 -6.44 4.04
N ILE A 128 13.19 -5.97 4.45
CA ILE A 128 14.10 -6.76 5.26
C ILE A 128 13.74 -6.64 6.75
N PRO A 129 13.53 -7.76 7.47
CA PRO A 129 13.12 -7.75 8.87
C PRO A 129 13.99 -6.89 9.80
N GLY A 130 15.31 -6.93 9.62
CA GLY A 130 16.23 -6.17 10.47
C GLY A 130 16.10 -4.65 10.28
N GLN A 131 15.86 -4.17 9.06
CA GLN A 131 15.65 -2.74 8.81
C GLN A 131 14.32 -2.27 9.40
N LEU A 132 13.25 -3.05 9.26
CA LEU A 132 11.98 -2.74 9.91
C LEU A 132 12.11 -2.72 11.43
N ALA A 133 12.93 -3.61 12.01
CA ALA A 133 13.23 -3.60 13.44
C ALA A 133 14.01 -2.34 13.87
N GLU A 134 14.96 -1.87 13.07
CA GLU A 134 15.69 -0.61 13.32
C GLU A 134 14.75 0.60 13.30
N GLU A 135 13.86 0.70 12.32
CA GLU A 135 12.84 1.75 12.27
C GLU A 135 11.90 1.68 13.49
N CYS A 136 11.50 0.47 13.88
CA CYS A 136 10.73 0.28 15.12
C CYS A 136 11.48 0.73 16.38
N VAL A 137 12.81 0.61 16.44
CA VAL A 137 13.61 1.16 17.54
C VAL A 137 13.60 2.69 17.47
N ARG A 138 13.78 3.29 16.28
CA ARG A 138 13.75 4.75 16.07
C ARG A 138 12.43 5.36 16.54
N TYR A 139 11.30 4.71 16.23
CA TYR A 139 9.96 5.15 16.62
C TYR A 139 9.52 4.67 18.01
N ALA A 140 10.42 4.07 18.79
CA ALA A 140 10.14 3.55 20.12
C ALA A 140 8.91 2.63 20.18
N CYS A 141 8.73 1.77 19.18
CA CYS A 141 7.59 0.85 19.02
C CYS A 141 7.35 -0.04 20.25
N VAL A 142 8.42 -0.36 21.00
CA VAL A 142 8.36 -1.12 22.25
C VAL A 142 7.59 -0.41 23.37
N ASN A 143 7.32 0.89 23.25
CA ASN A 143 6.54 1.70 24.20
C ASN A 143 5.11 1.97 23.69
N LEU A 144 4.83 1.71 22.42
CA LEU A 144 3.52 1.95 21.82
C LEU A 144 2.52 0.88 22.24
N LYS A 145 1.28 1.27 22.58
CA LYS A 145 0.16 0.32 22.73
C LYS A 145 -0.21 -0.28 21.36
N THR A 146 -0.87 -1.43 21.33
CA THR A 146 -1.17 -2.18 20.09
C THR A 146 -1.77 -1.34 18.96
N PRO A 147 -2.80 -0.50 19.15
CA PRO A 147 -3.34 0.31 18.05
C PRO A 147 -2.35 1.35 17.48
N ARG A 148 -1.44 1.85 18.33
CA ARG A 148 -0.40 2.79 17.90
C ARG A 148 0.77 2.08 17.23
N LEU A 149 1.11 0.87 17.68
CA LEU A 149 2.09 0.02 16.99
C LEU A 149 1.60 -0.34 15.58
N ASP A 150 0.33 -0.73 15.46
CA ASP A 150 -0.30 -1.05 14.17
C ASP A 150 -0.23 0.13 13.20
N LEU A 151 -0.66 1.31 13.65
CA LEU A 151 -0.57 2.52 12.85
C LEU A 151 0.88 2.86 12.49
N GLN A 152 1.80 2.80 13.46
CA GLN A 152 3.21 3.14 13.24
C GLN A 152 3.88 2.23 12.22
N LEU A 153 3.58 0.93 12.25
CA LEU A 153 4.11 0.00 11.26
C LEU A 153 3.58 0.33 9.86
N LYS A 154 2.26 0.56 9.72
CA LYS A 154 1.66 1.01 8.45
C LYS A 154 2.27 2.32 7.95
N GLN A 155 2.60 3.23 8.85
CA GLN A 155 3.28 4.48 8.51
C GLN A 155 4.65 4.24 7.88
N ILE A 156 5.50 3.47 8.58
CA ILE A 156 6.87 3.15 8.13
C ILE A 156 6.86 2.47 6.76
N ILE A 157 5.91 1.55 6.52
CA ILE A 157 5.86 0.75 5.29
C ILE A 157 4.87 1.26 4.23
N GLY A 158 4.34 2.48 4.38
CA GLY A 158 3.48 3.11 3.37
C GLY A 158 2.08 2.50 3.21
N LEU A 159 1.51 1.85 4.22
CA LEU A 159 0.15 1.28 4.12
C LEU A 159 -0.95 2.27 4.53
N PRO A 160 -2.20 2.09 4.04
CA PRO A 160 -3.35 2.87 4.47
C PRO A 160 -3.58 2.73 5.97
N PRO A 161 -4.03 3.80 6.66
CA PRO A 161 -4.15 3.81 8.11
C PRO A 161 -5.19 2.80 8.64
N ASP A 162 -6.24 2.52 7.88
CA ASP A 162 -7.32 1.60 8.26
C ASP A 162 -7.16 0.18 7.70
N ALA A 163 -6.10 -0.08 6.91
CA ALA A 163 -5.88 -1.37 6.30
C ALA A 163 -5.80 -2.47 7.36
N ASP A 164 -6.51 -3.59 7.18
CA ASP A 164 -6.49 -4.67 8.16
C ASP A 164 -5.24 -5.54 7.95
N TYR A 165 -4.05 -5.04 8.32
CA TYR A 165 -2.77 -5.76 8.21
C TYR A 165 -2.11 -5.95 9.59
N ARG A 166 -2.78 -6.69 10.47
CA ARG A 166 -2.43 -6.82 11.91
C ARG A 166 -1.37 -7.89 12.23
N PHE A 167 -0.98 -8.67 11.23
CA PHE A 167 -0.02 -9.76 11.38
C PHE A 167 1.28 -9.42 10.68
N VAL A 168 2.39 -9.91 11.22
CA VAL A 168 3.70 -9.86 10.58
C VAL A 168 4.01 -11.28 10.11
N SER A 169 4.37 -11.41 8.85
CA SER A 169 4.81 -12.65 8.24
C SER A 169 6.27 -12.51 7.81
N GLN A 170 7.11 -13.44 8.24
CA GLN A 170 8.50 -13.57 7.80
C GLN A 170 8.67 -14.92 7.11
N PHE A 171 9.26 -14.91 5.92
CA PHE A 171 9.45 -16.10 5.11
C PHE A 171 10.71 -15.99 4.25
N TRP A 172 11.28 -17.15 3.91
CA TRP A 172 12.48 -17.29 3.11
C TRP A 172 12.13 -17.35 1.63
N VAL A 173 12.82 -16.57 0.80
CA VAL A 173 12.64 -16.51 -0.67
C VAL A 173 13.98 -16.52 -1.38
N LYS A 174 14.00 -16.97 -2.64
CA LYS A 174 15.23 -16.91 -3.44
C LYS A 174 15.54 -15.46 -3.85
N PRO A 175 16.81 -15.02 -3.83
CA PRO A 175 17.19 -13.71 -4.35
C PRO A 175 16.74 -13.46 -5.79
N SER A 176 16.69 -14.50 -6.62
CA SER A 176 16.27 -14.43 -8.03
C SER A 176 14.76 -14.20 -8.22
N GLU A 177 13.96 -14.35 -7.17
CA GLU A 177 12.51 -14.12 -7.16
C GLU A 177 12.15 -12.76 -6.55
N LEU A 178 13.16 -11.98 -6.15
CA LEU A 178 13.04 -10.63 -5.64
C LEU A 178 13.45 -9.60 -6.69
N PHE A 179 12.73 -8.50 -6.73
CA PHE A 179 13.16 -7.29 -7.44
C PHE A 179 12.81 -6.03 -6.64
N ARG A 180 13.51 -4.94 -6.90
CA ARG A 180 13.13 -3.62 -6.37
C ARG A 180 11.99 -3.07 -7.23
N PRO A 181 10.86 -2.63 -6.65
CA PRO A 181 9.77 -2.03 -7.41
C PRO A 181 10.10 -0.59 -7.81
N CYS A 182 11.16 -0.40 -8.59
CA CYS A 182 11.65 0.89 -9.03
C CYS A 182 12.35 0.79 -10.40
N THR A 183 12.83 1.91 -10.91
CA THR A 183 13.49 2.05 -12.22
C THR A 183 14.79 1.24 -12.41
N ASP A 184 15.45 0.88 -11.31
CA ASP A 184 16.53 -0.10 -11.21
C ASP A 184 16.08 -1.28 -10.35
N PRO A 185 15.60 -2.38 -10.96
CA PRO A 185 15.01 -3.50 -10.23
C PRO A 185 16.02 -4.37 -9.48
N ARG A 186 17.33 -4.10 -9.60
CA ARG A 186 18.36 -4.95 -9.01
C ARG A 186 18.40 -4.79 -7.50
N ILE A 187 18.25 -5.89 -6.78
CA ILE A 187 18.36 -5.92 -5.30
C ILE A 187 19.78 -5.59 -4.80
N THR A 188 20.77 -5.61 -5.69
CA THR A 188 22.17 -5.31 -5.41
C THR A 188 22.53 -3.82 -5.53
N SER A 189 21.61 -2.98 -6.03
CA SER A 189 21.84 -1.54 -6.12
C SER A 189 21.51 -0.84 -4.79
N PRO A 190 22.38 0.07 -4.28
CA PRO A 190 22.11 0.87 -3.08
C PRO A 190 21.33 2.16 -3.37
N SER A 191 20.91 2.37 -4.62
CA SER A 191 20.16 3.55 -5.06
C SER A 191 19.23 3.17 -6.20
N CYS A 192 18.15 3.93 -6.37
CA CYS A 192 17.28 3.80 -7.53
C CYS A 192 17.08 5.17 -8.18
N PRO A 193 17.49 5.36 -9.44
CA PRO A 193 17.38 6.67 -10.12
C PRO A 193 15.92 7.02 -10.41
N GLU A 194 15.59 8.28 -10.61
CA GLU A 194 14.21 8.65 -11.00
C GLU A 194 13.85 8.15 -12.42
N GLN A 195 14.84 7.99 -13.29
CA GLN A 195 14.65 7.57 -14.68
C GLN A 195 14.99 6.09 -14.86
N ALA A 196 14.16 5.39 -15.63
CA ALA A 196 14.37 3.99 -16.00
C ALA A 196 15.75 3.79 -16.63
N LEU A 197 16.49 2.80 -16.12
CA LEU A 197 17.74 2.38 -16.76
C LEU A 197 17.43 1.78 -18.13
N SER A 198 18.22 2.15 -19.14
CA SER A 198 18.06 1.58 -20.48
C SER A 198 18.36 0.07 -20.51
N ALA A 199 17.85 -0.65 -21.50
CA ALA A 199 18.16 -2.07 -21.71
C ALA A 199 19.68 -2.36 -21.78
N ALA A 200 20.50 -1.37 -22.16
CA ALA A 200 21.96 -1.48 -22.19
C ALA A 200 22.59 -1.63 -20.79
N ALA A 201 21.85 -1.34 -19.71
CA ALA A 201 22.31 -1.52 -18.33
C ALA A 201 22.20 -2.97 -17.82
N GLY A 202 21.79 -3.93 -18.68
CA GLY A 202 21.66 -5.34 -18.32
C GLY A 202 20.48 -5.64 -17.40
N ILE A 203 19.46 -4.78 -17.42
CA ILE A 203 18.23 -4.98 -16.66
C ILE A 203 17.41 -6.10 -17.31
N PRO A 204 17.02 -7.15 -16.57
CA PRO A 204 16.17 -8.19 -17.12
C PRO A 204 14.79 -7.63 -17.47
N ALA A 205 14.19 -8.08 -18.57
CA ALA A 205 12.82 -7.69 -18.92
C ALA A 205 11.77 -8.24 -17.94
N THR A 206 12.09 -9.39 -17.32
CA THR A 206 11.20 -10.12 -16.42
C THR A 206 11.92 -10.61 -15.18
N VAL A 207 11.19 -10.72 -14.07
CA VAL A 207 11.60 -11.50 -12.89
C VAL A 207 10.49 -12.49 -12.61
N GLY A 208 10.80 -13.79 -12.59
CA GLY A 208 9.77 -14.84 -12.62
C GLY A 208 8.80 -14.63 -13.79
N LYS A 209 7.49 -14.54 -13.48
CA LYS A 209 6.43 -14.25 -14.46
C LYS A 209 6.13 -12.76 -14.63
N VAL A 210 6.76 -11.88 -13.84
CA VAL A 210 6.46 -10.45 -13.83
C VAL A 210 7.24 -9.75 -14.94
N ASN A 211 6.53 -9.09 -15.86
CA ASN A 211 7.11 -8.12 -16.78
C ASN A 211 7.35 -6.80 -16.04
N LEU A 212 8.60 -6.36 -15.96
CA LEU A 212 8.97 -5.19 -15.16
C LEU A 212 8.43 -3.88 -15.73
N ALA A 213 8.36 -3.75 -17.07
CA ALA A 213 7.81 -2.56 -17.71
C ALA A 213 6.30 -2.45 -17.45
N ASP A 214 5.56 -3.55 -17.59
CA ASP A 214 4.12 -3.59 -17.32
C ASP A 214 3.84 -3.35 -15.83
N PHE A 215 4.65 -3.93 -14.95
CA PHE A 215 4.58 -3.69 -13.52
C PHE A 215 4.77 -2.21 -13.18
N LEU A 216 5.87 -1.59 -13.62
CA LEU A 216 6.16 -0.18 -13.35
C LEU A 216 5.10 0.74 -13.95
N TRP A 217 4.61 0.45 -15.16
CA TRP A 217 3.53 1.20 -15.78
C TRP A 217 2.24 1.09 -14.96
N THR A 218 1.88 -0.10 -14.51
CA THR A 218 0.69 -0.32 -13.68
C THR A 218 0.81 0.45 -12.36
N GLN A 219 1.94 0.33 -11.66
CA GLN A 219 2.16 1.09 -10.43
C GLN A 219 2.09 2.60 -10.68
N ALA A 220 2.71 3.10 -11.76
CA ALA A 220 2.70 4.53 -12.08
C ALA A 220 1.31 5.10 -12.38
N ASN A 221 0.39 4.29 -12.92
CA ASN A 221 -0.96 4.74 -13.28
C ASN A 221 -2.00 4.53 -12.17
N TYR A 222 -1.76 3.58 -11.26
CA TYR A 222 -2.79 3.12 -10.33
C TYR A 222 -2.43 3.23 -8.85
N ALA A 223 -1.14 3.31 -8.47
CA ALA A 223 -0.74 3.38 -7.06
C ALA A 223 -1.23 4.67 -6.36
N TRP A 224 -1.63 5.69 -7.10
CA TRP A 224 -1.97 7.03 -6.59
C TRP A 224 -3.45 7.27 -6.31
N ARG A 225 -4.27 6.26 -6.55
CA ARG A 225 -5.73 6.41 -6.49
C ARG A 225 -6.21 6.41 -5.05
N ALA A 226 -6.51 7.58 -4.51
CA ALA A 226 -7.24 7.71 -3.25
C ALA A 226 -8.76 7.67 -3.50
N PRO A 227 -9.54 6.84 -2.78
CA PRO A 227 -10.98 6.80 -2.97
C PRO A 227 -11.68 7.99 -2.28
N ASP A 228 -12.83 8.38 -2.84
CA ASP A 228 -13.66 9.47 -2.32
C ASP A 228 -14.38 9.11 -1.00
N ARG A 229 -14.54 7.81 -0.70
CA ARG A 229 -15.19 7.28 0.51
C ARG A 229 -14.50 6.00 0.99
N PHE A 230 -14.02 6.03 2.23
CA PHE A 230 -13.35 4.92 2.90
C PHE A 230 -14.40 3.96 3.48
N ARG A 231 -14.57 2.77 2.90
CA ARG A 231 -15.39 1.67 3.45
C ARG A 231 -14.49 0.44 3.63
N PRO A 232 -14.65 -0.37 4.69
CA PRO A 232 -13.54 -1.19 5.17
C PRO A 232 -13.55 -2.64 4.67
N GLN A 233 -12.35 -3.24 4.79
CA GLN A 233 -11.96 -4.67 4.91
C GLN A 233 -11.51 -5.50 3.71
N THR A 234 -11.89 -5.22 2.46
CA THR A 234 -11.50 -6.08 1.32
C THR A 234 -10.88 -5.32 0.14
N ALA A 235 -10.52 -4.06 0.33
CA ALA A 235 -9.94 -3.25 -0.71
C ALA A 235 -8.46 -3.61 -0.92
N VAL A 236 -8.17 -4.09 -2.11
CA VAL A 236 -6.81 -4.33 -2.63
C VAL A 236 -6.25 -3.05 -3.23
N SER A 237 -4.93 -3.00 -3.43
CA SER A 237 -4.32 -1.88 -4.15
C SER A 237 -4.94 -1.75 -5.53
N CYS A 238 -5.24 -0.53 -5.95
CA CYS A 238 -5.67 -0.28 -7.34
C CYS A 238 -4.63 -0.75 -8.36
N ALA A 239 -3.35 -0.84 -7.96
CA ALA A 239 -2.28 -1.31 -8.79
C ALA A 239 -2.06 -2.84 -8.75
N GLN A 240 -2.63 -3.53 -7.76
CA GLN A 240 -2.61 -5.00 -7.69
C GLN A 240 -3.83 -5.60 -8.41
N ASP A 241 -5.00 -4.96 -8.33
CA ASP A 241 -6.23 -5.40 -8.98
C ASP A 241 -6.85 -4.27 -9.83
N TYR A 242 -6.17 -3.91 -10.91
CA TYR A 242 -6.61 -2.81 -11.79
C TYR A 242 -7.87 -3.18 -12.61
N ALA A 243 -8.12 -4.47 -12.86
CA ALA A 243 -9.30 -4.96 -13.59
C ALA A 243 -10.60 -4.73 -12.80
N ASN A 244 -10.52 -4.69 -11.47
CA ASN A 244 -11.64 -4.44 -10.56
C ASN A 244 -11.78 -2.95 -10.19
N SER A 245 -11.06 -2.05 -10.87
CA SER A 245 -11.18 -0.60 -10.67
C SER A 245 -12.58 -0.03 -10.97
N ALA A 246 -13.45 -0.81 -11.64
CA ALA A 246 -14.83 -0.45 -11.95
C ALA A 246 -15.76 -0.36 -10.72
N VAL A 247 -15.40 -0.98 -9.57
CA VAL A 247 -16.22 -0.91 -8.34
C VAL A 247 -15.88 0.26 -7.42
N GLY A 248 -14.84 1.06 -7.73
CA GLY A 248 -14.47 2.23 -6.91
C GLY A 248 -14.04 1.90 -5.47
N GLN A 249 -13.61 0.66 -5.22
CA GLN A 249 -13.25 0.13 -3.89
C GLN A 249 -11.79 -0.30 -3.79
N CYS A 250 -10.87 0.46 -4.38
CA CYS A 250 -9.44 0.19 -4.25
C CYS A 250 -8.72 1.40 -3.64
N TYR A 251 -7.63 1.14 -2.91
CA TYR A 251 -6.77 2.16 -2.33
C TYR A 251 -5.45 2.26 -3.11
N GLY A 252 -4.85 3.44 -3.13
CA GLY A 252 -3.48 3.64 -3.56
C GLY A 252 -2.49 3.27 -2.46
N TYR A 253 -1.20 3.23 -2.79
CA TYR A 253 -0.08 3.23 -1.85
C TYR A 253 0.88 4.34 -2.27
N PRO A 254 1.56 5.03 -1.32
CA PRO A 254 2.56 6.03 -1.61
C PRO A 254 3.85 5.36 -2.15
N TRP A 255 3.78 4.90 -3.41
CA TRP A 255 4.82 4.13 -4.08
C TRP A 255 5.91 5.03 -4.66
N THR A 256 7.01 5.17 -3.94
CA THR A 256 8.04 6.18 -4.26
C THR A 256 8.70 6.00 -5.63
N ARG A 257 8.70 4.78 -6.20
CA ARG A 257 9.50 4.39 -7.36
C ARG A 257 11.01 4.53 -7.16
N LEU A 258 11.45 4.68 -5.92
CA LEU A 258 12.84 4.94 -5.55
C LEU A 258 13.42 3.82 -4.68
N GLY A 259 12.69 2.73 -4.49
CA GLY A 259 13.17 1.52 -3.81
C GLY A 259 13.05 1.58 -2.28
N TYR A 260 12.30 2.55 -1.75
CA TYR A 260 11.93 2.63 -0.34
C TYR A 260 10.42 2.91 -0.18
N THR A 261 9.83 2.49 0.93
CA THR A 261 8.44 2.82 1.28
C THR A 261 8.34 4.26 1.75
N TYR A 262 7.28 4.98 1.40
CA TYR A 262 7.08 6.34 1.93
C TYR A 262 6.69 6.29 3.41
N ASP A 263 7.52 6.87 4.29
CA ASP A 263 7.22 7.00 5.72
C ASP A 263 6.39 8.25 5.98
N TRP A 264 5.08 8.07 6.11
CA TRP A 264 4.14 9.16 6.37
C TRP A 264 3.93 9.42 7.87
N THR A 265 4.82 8.95 8.74
CA THR A 265 4.76 9.23 10.18
C THR A 265 4.81 10.75 10.42
N PRO A 266 3.86 11.35 11.16
CA PRO A 266 3.94 12.77 11.46
C PRO A 266 5.19 13.10 12.27
N GLY A 267 6.00 14.02 11.75
CA GLY A 267 7.27 14.41 12.35
C GLY A 267 8.43 13.47 12.02
N ALA A 268 8.28 12.58 11.03
CA ALA A 268 9.41 11.91 10.40
C ALA A 268 10.45 12.96 9.95
N LYS A 269 11.73 12.59 10.02
CA LYS A 269 12.83 13.47 9.63
C LYS A 269 12.80 13.79 8.13
N ASP A 270 12.44 12.77 7.36
CA ASP A 270 12.27 12.74 5.92
C ASP A 270 11.19 11.67 5.64
N ASP A 271 10.71 11.60 4.40
CA ASP A 271 9.65 10.68 4.01
C ASP A 271 10.19 9.28 3.62
N VAL A 272 11.42 8.96 4.02
CA VAL A 272 12.14 7.72 3.66
C VAL A 272 11.90 6.65 4.71
N GLY A 273 11.09 5.65 4.36
CA GLY A 273 10.86 4.46 5.15
C GLY A 273 11.88 3.34 4.90
N VAL A 274 11.42 2.10 5.01
CA VAL A 274 12.26 0.92 4.79
C VAL A 274 12.50 0.69 3.30
N THR A 275 13.61 0.02 2.98
CA THR A 275 13.85 -0.44 1.61
C THR A 275 12.81 -1.49 1.23
N GLU A 276 12.18 -1.32 0.06
CA GLU A 276 11.13 -2.19 -0.44
C GLU A 276 11.62 -3.12 -1.56
N PHE A 277 11.01 -4.29 -1.60
CA PHE A 277 11.18 -5.31 -2.62
C PHE A 277 9.82 -5.92 -2.93
N VAL A 278 9.74 -6.60 -4.07
CA VAL A 278 8.59 -7.43 -4.43
C VAL A 278 9.08 -8.85 -4.66
N VAL A 279 8.41 -9.81 -4.01
CA VAL A 279 8.52 -11.22 -4.33
C VAL A 279 7.47 -11.52 -5.41
N VAL A 280 7.91 -12.15 -6.50
CA VAL A 280 7.04 -12.42 -7.65
C VAL A 280 5.97 -13.46 -7.34
N GLU A 281 4.82 -13.33 -8.00
CA GLU A 281 3.78 -14.37 -8.03
C GLU A 281 4.38 -15.73 -8.46
N GLY A 282 3.96 -16.79 -7.79
CA GLY A 282 4.40 -18.16 -8.05
C GLY A 282 5.75 -18.50 -7.44
N ALA A 283 6.41 -17.56 -6.74
CA ALA A 283 7.62 -17.85 -5.99
C ALA A 283 7.34 -18.87 -4.89
N VAL A 284 8.28 -19.80 -4.72
CA VAL A 284 8.25 -20.78 -3.64
C VAL A 284 8.91 -20.17 -2.41
N ALA A 285 8.16 -20.09 -1.31
CA ALA A 285 8.61 -19.52 -0.05
C ALA A 285 8.54 -20.55 1.08
N TYR A 286 9.34 -20.33 2.12
CA TYR A 286 9.31 -21.15 3.34
C TYR A 286 8.99 -20.26 4.52
N LEU A 287 7.90 -20.56 5.23
CA LEU A 287 7.49 -19.73 6.36
C LEU A 287 8.52 -19.82 7.48
N GLU A 288 9.06 -18.69 7.95
CA GLU A 288 9.89 -18.66 9.15
C GLU A 288 9.01 -18.49 10.37
N LYS A 289 8.20 -17.42 10.37
CA LYS A 289 7.37 -17.03 11.51
C LYS A 289 6.22 -16.16 11.05
N VAL A 290 5.04 -16.39 11.62
CA VAL A 290 3.88 -15.49 11.52
C VAL A 290 3.32 -15.24 12.91
N GLY A 291 2.72 -14.07 13.12
CA GLY A 291 2.12 -13.74 14.40
C GLY A 291 1.65 -12.29 14.46
N THR A 292 1.09 -11.91 15.61
CA THR A 292 0.70 -10.52 15.85
C THR A 292 1.92 -9.61 15.80
N GLN A 293 1.73 -8.33 15.42
CA GLN A 293 2.81 -7.33 15.47
C GLN A 293 3.53 -7.30 16.84
N ARG A 294 2.79 -7.49 17.94
CA ARG A 294 3.38 -7.54 19.30
C ARG A 294 4.35 -8.71 19.50
N ALA A 295 4.15 -9.84 18.83
CA ALA A 295 5.06 -10.99 18.91
C ALA A 295 6.42 -10.76 18.21
N PHE A 296 6.50 -9.73 17.37
CA PHE A 296 7.73 -9.29 16.71
C PHE A 296 8.33 -8.04 17.38
N PHE A 297 7.47 -7.16 17.92
CA PHE A 297 7.87 -5.93 18.61
C PHE A 297 7.34 -5.94 20.06
N PRO A 298 7.92 -6.77 20.96
CA PRO A 298 7.46 -6.90 22.34
C PRO A 298 7.66 -5.59 23.11
N PHE A 299 6.90 -5.41 24.20
CA PHE A 299 7.14 -4.29 25.10
C PHE A 299 8.56 -4.33 25.67
N ALA A 300 9.13 -3.17 25.98
CA ALA A 300 10.41 -3.10 26.67
C ALA A 300 10.34 -3.91 27.98
N LYS A 301 11.31 -4.80 28.20
CA LYS A 301 11.36 -5.59 29.44
C LYS A 301 11.65 -4.65 30.62
N GLY A 302 10.61 -4.31 31.38
CA GLY A 302 10.71 -3.80 32.75
C GLY A 302 11.27 -2.38 32.92
N GLY A 303 10.52 -1.36 32.51
CA GLY A 303 10.45 -0.13 33.30
C GLY A 303 9.25 -0.25 34.22
N ARG A 304 9.46 -0.51 35.51
CA ARG A 304 8.36 -0.45 36.50
C ARG A 304 7.68 0.91 36.35
N THR A 305 6.38 0.91 36.14
CA THR A 305 5.54 2.05 36.51
C THR A 305 5.83 2.37 37.97
N ARG A 306 6.47 3.51 38.23
CA ARG A 306 6.29 4.23 39.48
C ARG A 306 5.14 5.19 39.29
#